data_AF-A0A2X3D9K0-F1
#
_entry.id   AF-A0A2X3D9K0-F1
#
_cell.length_a   1.000
_cell.length_b   1.000
_cell.length_c   1.000
_cell.angle_alpha   90.00
_cell.angle_beta   90.00
_cell.angle_gamma   90.00
#
_symmetry.space_group_name_H-M   'P 1'
#
loop_
_entity.id
_entity.type
_entity.pdbx_description
1 polymer ?
#
loop_
_entity_poly.entity_id
_entity_poly.type
_entity_poly.pdbx_seq_one_letter_code
_entity_poly.pdbx_strand_id
1 'polypeptide(L)' 'MNTQPVIGISGCLTGSAVRFDGGHKRMGFVMDELAQWVAF' A
#
# COMPACT_ATOMS: atom_id res chain seq x y z
N MET A 1 7.54 -22.82 6.44
CA MET A 1 6.92 -22.17 5.26
C MET A 1 6.76 -20.72 5.61
N ASN A 2 7.44 -19.81 4.90
CA ASN A 2 7.34 -18.37 5.15
C ASN A 2 6.34 -17.80 4.16
N THR A 3 5.05 -17.93 4.45
CA THR A 3 3.98 -17.37 3.60
C THR A 3 3.60 -16.02 4.14
N GLN A 4 4.06 -14.95 3.48
CA GLN A 4 3.53 -13.62 3.72
C GLN A 4 2.05 -13.60 3.32
N PRO A 5 1.14 -13.09 4.17
CA PRO A 5 -0.27 -12.96 3.82
C PRO A 5 -0.45 -11.97 2.68
N VAL A 6 -1.39 -12.26 1.79
CA VAL A 6 -1.78 -11.36 0.71
C VAL A 6 -2.87 -10.42 1.20
N ILE A 7 -2.69 -9.12 1.06
CA ILE A 7 -3.64 -8.11 1.50
C ILE A 7 -3.91 -7.08 0.40
N GLY A 8 -5.19 -6.70 0.25
CA GLY A 8 -5.58 -5.61 -0.64
C GLY A 8 -5.53 -4.26 0.08
N ILE A 9 -5.01 -3.24 -0.60
CA ILE A 9 -4.99 -1.85 -0.11
C ILE A 9 -5.48 -0.88 -1.19
N SER A 10 -6.02 0.27 -0.77
CA SER A 10 -6.41 1.32 -1.70
C SER A 10 -5.20 1.89 -2.44
N GLY A 11 -5.26 1.95 -3.77
CA GLY A 11 -4.13 2.41 -4.61
C GLY A 11 -3.65 3.84 -4.32
N CYS A 12 -4.49 4.71 -3.73
CA CYS A 12 -4.02 6.03 -3.31
C CYS A 12 -2.96 5.98 -2.20
N LEU A 13 -2.94 4.90 -1.39
CA LEU A 13 -1.99 4.68 -0.30
C LEU A 13 -0.59 4.31 -0.80
N THR A 14 -0.50 3.78 -2.03
CA THR A 14 0.77 3.41 -2.66
C THR A 14 1.45 4.58 -3.36
N GLY A 15 0.75 5.70 -3.52
CA GLY A 15 1.23 6.85 -4.29
C GLY A 15 0.60 6.97 -5.68
N SER A 16 -0.25 6.02 -6.09
CA SER A 16 -0.97 6.13 -7.36
C SER A 16 -1.95 7.31 -7.34
N ALA A 17 -1.98 8.07 -8.43
CA ALA A 17 -2.85 9.23 -8.65
C ALA A 17 -4.29 8.82 -9.00
N VAL A 18 -4.93 8.06 -8.10
CA VAL A 18 -6.28 7.49 -8.29
C VAL A 18 -7.37 8.20 -7.50
N ARG A 19 -7.02 9.26 -6.76
CA ARG A 19 -8.02 10.08 -6.08
C ARG A 19 -8.80 10.90 -7.12
N PHE A 20 -10.04 11.26 -6.80
CA PHE A 20 -10.89 12.07 -7.68
C PHE A 20 -10.27 13.44 -8.05
N ASP A 21 -9.38 13.95 -7.20
CA ASP A 21 -8.65 15.21 -7.39
C ASP A 21 -7.31 15.03 -8.14
N GLY A 22 -7.02 13.82 -8.64
CA GLY A 22 -5.76 13.49 -9.30
C GLY A 22 -4.56 13.36 -8.34
N GLY A 23 -4.78 13.49 -7.03
CA GLY A 23 -3.74 13.36 -6.02
C GLY A 23 -3.50 11.91 -5.56
N HIS A 24 -2.58 11.77 -4.61
CA HIS A 24 -2.34 10.52 -3.88
C HIS A 24 -2.25 10.77 -2.37
N LYS A 25 -2.23 9.69 -1.58
CA LYS A 25 -2.04 9.73 -0.11
C LYS A 25 -1.04 8.66 0.28
N ARG A 26 0.20 8.77 -0.22
CA ARG A 26 1.23 7.77 0.07
C ARG A 26 1.40 7.66 1.58
N MET A 27 1.15 6.48 2.13
CA MET A 27 1.18 6.27 3.57
C MET A 27 2.47 5.56 3.96
N GLY A 28 3.32 6.24 4.74
CA GLY A 28 4.63 5.73 5.17
C GLY A 28 4.54 4.36 5.83
N PHE A 29 3.69 4.24 6.85
CA PHE A 29 3.48 2.96 7.54
C PHE A 29 3.17 1.79 6.58
N VAL A 30 2.29 2.00 5.59
CA VAL A 30 1.89 0.93 4.66
C VAL A 30 3.04 0.52 3.76
N MET A 31 3.75 1.51 3.20
CA MET A 31 4.77 1.24 2.18
C MET A 31 6.15 0.93 2.75
N ASP A 32 6.45 1.38 3.97
CA ASP A 32 7.79 1.34 4.55
C ASP A 32 7.87 0.34 5.72
N GLU A 33 6.84 0.28 6.59
CA GLU A 33 6.87 -0.57 7.79
C GLU A 33 6.14 -1.90 7.57
N LEU A 34 4.92 -1.87 7.03
CA LEU A 34 4.07 -3.05 6.83
C LEU A 34 4.56 -3.92 5.67
N ALA A 35 5.12 -3.29 4.63
CA ALA A 35 5.51 -3.93 3.37
C ALA A 35 6.45 -5.14 3.52
N GLN A 36 7.28 -5.15 4.55
CA GLN A 36 8.20 -6.27 4.81
C GLN A 36 7.49 -7.55 5.31
N TRP A 37 6.24 -7.43 5.78
CA TRP A 37 5.52 -8.51 6.44
C TRP A 37 4.45 -9.16 5.55
N VAL A 38 4.09 -8.55 4.42
CA VAL A 38 2.92 -8.91 3.60
C VAL A 38 3.22 -8.84 2.11
N ALA A 39 2.34 -9.43 1.29
CA ALA A 39 2.29 -9.21 -0.15
C ALA A 39 1.08 -8.31 -0.49
N PHE A 40 1.28 -7.29 -1.32
CA PHE A 40 0.24 -6.36 -1.79
C PHE A 40 -0.23 -6.69 -3.21
#